data_AF-A0A2D2Q095-F1
#
_entry.id   AF-A0A2D2Q095-F1
#
_cell.length_a   1.000
_cell.length_b   1.000
_cell.length_c   1.000
_cell.angle_alpha   90.00
_cell.angle_beta   90.00
_cell.angle_gamma   90.00
#
_symmetry.space_group_name_H-M   'P 1'
#
loop_
_entity.id
_entity.type
_entity.pdbx_description
1 polymer ?
#
loop_
_entity_poly.entity_id
_entity_poly.type
_entity_poly.pdbx_seq_one_letter_code
_entity_poly.pdbx_strand_id
1 'polypeptide(L)'
;MVAPIWFKRSTRSGYSIFDPQLQALVLSRRDEVQQWLKEHLGINSALPLKDLFEQVIGIPQGMMTADFFGTAAQRRAIFEPILQVDDYRRAYDAALALEKHSETRLQHLRETIARHEQALASREDYTTKAQALAAELAQDYQQRDRLAQVCHALAQERAQLEAEVAALEHLAQQQQRLQHQLEQQEQLCRDRHQQLAAAQLSQARCQDSQATYDRYRELQQALRSLERQLKEQGTLEQQIAECEQRQQRAATKTGTP
;
A
#
# COMPACT_ATOMS: atom_id res chain seq x y z
N MET A 1 78.97 50.00 -24.85
CA MET A 1 79.76 50.76 -23.86
C MET A 1 79.01 50.70 -22.55
N VAL A 2 79.45 49.88 -21.60
CA VAL A 2 78.83 49.81 -20.26
C VAL A 2 79.38 50.98 -19.46
N ALA A 3 78.51 51.88 -18.99
CA ALA A 3 78.93 53.00 -18.16
C ALA A 3 79.41 52.46 -16.80
N PRO A 4 80.51 52.99 -16.23
CA PRO A 4 81.06 52.47 -14.97
C PRO A 4 80.09 52.76 -13.82
N ILE A 5 79.72 51.70 -13.10
CA ILE A 5 78.91 51.77 -11.87
C ILE A 5 79.81 52.27 -10.73
N TRP A 6 79.33 53.23 -9.95
CA TRP A 6 80.12 53.84 -8.89
C TRP A 6 79.74 53.25 -7.53
N PHE A 7 80.74 52.74 -6.80
CA PHE A 7 80.59 52.26 -5.44
C PHE A 7 81.13 53.29 -4.45
N LYS A 8 80.30 53.71 -3.49
CA LYS A 8 80.73 54.61 -2.40
C LYS A 8 80.58 53.91 -1.06
N ARG A 9 81.70 53.76 -0.33
CA ARG A 9 81.72 53.29 1.05
C ARG A 9 81.77 54.49 2.00
N SER A 10 80.82 54.58 2.91
CA SER A 10 80.82 55.59 3.98
C SER A 10 80.90 54.91 5.34
N THR A 11 81.86 55.31 6.17
CA THR A 11 82.04 54.79 7.54
C THR A 11 80.86 55.11 8.47
N ARG A 12 79.99 56.04 8.08
CA ARG A 12 78.84 56.50 8.88
C ARG A 12 77.47 56.09 8.31
N SER A 13 77.39 55.71 7.03
CA SER A 13 76.11 55.52 6.31
C SER A 13 76.02 54.25 5.46
N GLY A 14 77.00 53.35 5.52
CA GLY A 14 76.94 52.06 4.82
C GLY A 14 77.45 52.09 3.38
N TYR A 15 76.90 51.22 2.53
CA TYR A 15 77.30 51.02 1.13
C TYR A 15 76.23 51.60 0.19
N SER A 16 76.65 52.35 -0.82
CA SER A 16 75.75 52.93 -1.82
C SER A 16 76.22 52.58 -3.24
N ILE A 17 75.31 52.03 -4.04
CA ILE A 17 75.52 51.75 -5.47
C ILE A 17 74.80 52.82 -6.29
N PHE A 18 75.54 53.43 -7.22
CA PHE A 18 75.00 54.39 -8.17
C PHE A 18 75.15 53.85 -9.59
N ASP A 19 74.02 53.68 -10.28
CA ASP A 19 73.99 53.34 -11.70
C ASP A 19 73.77 54.62 -12.54
N PRO A 20 74.77 55.04 -13.34
CA PRO A 20 74.66 56.23 -14.17
C PRO A 20 73.61 56.12 -15.28
N GLN A 21 73.18 54.92 -15.69
CA GLN A 21 72.14 54.74 -16.70
C GLN A 21 70.74 55.00 -16.15
N LEU A 22 70.53 54.75 -14.85
CA LEU A 22 69.26 54.97 -14.15
C LEU A 22 69.20 56.31 -13.40
N GLN A 23 70.33 57.04 -13.30
CA GLN A 23 70.49 58.30 -12.55
C GLN A 23 69.94 58.26 -11.11
N ALA A 24 69.92 57.08 -10.48
CA ALA A 24 69.34 56.88 -9.16
C ALA A 24 70.29 56.09 -8.24
N LEU A 25 70.20 56.38 -6.94
CA LEU A 25 70.81 55.56 -5.90
C LEU A 25 70.02 54.25 -5.82
N VAL A 26 70.61 53.15 -6.29
CA VAL A 26 69.83 51.92 -6.51
C VAL A 26 69.61 51.18 -5.20
N LEU A 27 70.62 51.07 -4.32
CA LEU A 27 70.54 50.32 -3.06
C LEU A 27 71.43 50.94 -1.96
N SER A 28 70.95 50.89 -0.71
CA SER A 28 71.67 51.45 0.46
C SER A 28 71.86 50.47 1.62
N ARG A 29 71.07 49.38 1.67
CA ARG A 29 71.23 48.35 2.70
C ARG A 29 72.29 47.35 2.28
N ARG A 30 73.08 46.91 3.25
CA ARG A 30 74.18 45.97 3.02
C ARG A 30 73.71 44.67 2.35
N ASP A 31 72.58 44.12 2.78
CA ASP A 31 72.07 42.85 2.26
C ASP A 31 71.56 42.98 0.83
N GLU A 32 70.89 44.09 0.51
CA GLU A 32 70.44 44.40 -0.85
C GLU A 32 71.64 44.60 -1.80
N VAL A 33 72.65 45.35 -1.35
CA VAL A 33 73.91 45.56 -2.09
C VAL A 33 74.62 44.22 -2.33
N GLN A 34 74.65 43.33 -1.34
CA GLN A 34 75.23 41.99 -1.49
C GLN A 34 74.44 41.14 -2.49
N GLN A 35 73.11 41.14 -2.42
CA GLN A 35 72.25 40.40 -3.34
C GLN A 35 72.40 40.90 -4.79
N TRP A 36 72.40 42.22 -4.99
CA TRP A 36 72.64 42.84 -6.29
C TRP A 36 74.01 42.48 -6.87
N LEU A 37 75.05 42.45 -6.03
CA LEU A 37 76.39 42.00 -6.43
C LEU A 37 76.40 40.52 -6.83
N LYS A 38 75.66 39.64 -6.12
CA LYS A 38 75.52 38.23 -6.55
C LYS A 38 74.92 38.12 -7.95
N GLU A 39 73.82 38.84 -8.17
CA GLU A 39 73.07 38.81 -9.43
C GLU A 39 73.90 39.35 -10.59
N HIS A 40 74.60 40.49 -10.42
CA HIS A 40 75.43 41.09 -11.47
C HIS A 40 76.71 40.32 -11.77
N LEU A 41 77.24 39.56 -10.81
CA LEU A 41 78.41 38.70 -10.99
C LEU A 41 78.05 37.28 -11.46
N GLY A 42 76.75 36.98 -11.62
CA GLY A 42 76.28 35.63 -11.99
C GLY A 42 76.54 34.57 -10.93
N ILE A 43 76.73 34.98 -9.66
CA ILE A 43 77.02 34.06 -8.55
C ILE A 43 75.69 33.52 -8.03
N ASN A 44 75.35 32.29 -8.42
CA ASN A 44 74.16 31.59 -7.92
C ASN A 44 74.41 30.80 -6.62
N SER A 45 75.60 30.93 -6.02
CA SER A 45 75.96 30.18 -4.80
C SER A 45 75.24 30.72 -3.56
N ALA A 46 74.74 29.80 -2.73
CA ALA A 46 74.22 30.09 -1.40
C ALA A 46 75.29 30.67 -0.44
N LEU A 47 76.58 30.55 -0.78
CA LEU A 47 77.68 31.13 -0.02
C LEU A 47 77.56 32.66 0.14
N PRO A 48 77.94 33.22 1.30
CA PRO A 48 78.09 34.67 1.43
C PRO A 48 79.27 35.15 0.56
N LEU A 49 79.16 36.33 -0.06
CA LEU A 49 80.21 36.88 -0.94
C LEU A 49 81.57 36.98 -0.29
N LYS A 50 81.59 37.18 1.04
CA LYS A 50 82.82 37.27 1.81
C LYS A 50 83.62 35.98 1.70
N ASP A 51 82.97 34.85 1.94
CA ASP A 51 83.62 33.53 1.95
C ASP A 51 84.01 33.13 0.52
N LEU A 52 83.17 33.45 -0.47
CA LEU A 52 83.51 33.27 -1.89
C LEU A 52 84.74 34.11 -2.27
N PHE A 53 84.81 35.37 -1.83
CA PHE A 53 85.95 36.22 -2.12
C PHE A 53 87.22 35.71 -1.46
N GLU A 54 87.18 35.39 -0.16
CA GLU A 54 88.34 34.91 0.58
C GLU A 54 88.87 33.56 0.08
N GLN A 55 87.99 32.66 -0.37
CA GLN A 55 88.36 31.29 -0.73
C GLN A 55 88.57 31.08 -2.25
N VAL A 56 87.99 31.93 -3.11
CA VAL A 56 88.02 31.73 -4.58
C VAL A 56 88.68 32.88 -5.34
N ILE A 57 88.47 34.14 -4.92
CA ILE A 57 88.84 35.32 -5.73
C ILE A 57 90.09 36.03 -5.20
N GLY A 58 90.18 36.22 -3.89
CA GLY A 58 91.18 37.02 -3.16
C GLY A 58 92.00 36.17 -2.21
N ILE A 59 92.46 35.00 -2.66
CA ILE A 59 93.23 34.07 -1.84
C ILE A 59 94.56 34.77 -1.42
N PRO A 60 94.85 34.89 -0.11
CA PRO A 60 96.09 35.48 0.37
C PRO A 60 97.32 34.76 -0.20
N GLN A 61 98.35 35.52 -0.57
CA GLN A 61 99.58 34.97 -1.16
C GLN A 61 100.21 33.92 -0.22
N GLY A 62 100.31 32.68 -0.69
CA GLY A 62 100.83 31.54 0.09
C GLY A 62 99.77 30.62 0.73
N MET A 63 98.47 30.96 0.67
CA MET A 63 97.39 30.14 1.24
C MET A 63 96.64 29.25 0.22
N MET A 64 96.87 29.43 -1.09
CA MET A 64 96.16 28.67 -2.13
C MET A 64 96.31 27.15 -2.02
N THR A 65 97.46 26.66 -1.55
CA THR A 65 97.69 25.23 -1.35
C THR A 65 97.28 24.74 0.04
N ALA A 66 97.14 25.65 1.02
CA ALA A 66 96.84 25.29 2.42
C ALA A 66 95.49 24.60 2.54
N ASP A 67 94.49 25.06 1.79
CA ASP A 67 93.15 24.48 1.77
C ASP A 67 93.11 23.06 1.19
N PHE A 68 94.09 22.68 0.36
CA PHE A 68 94.24 21.31 -0.15
C PHE A 68 94.98 20.37 0.82
N PHE A 69 95.78 20.91 1.75
CA PHE A 69 96.51 20.12 2.75
C PHE A 69 95.71 19.85 4.04
N GLY A 70 94.55 20.49 4.21
CA GLY A 70 93.63 20.24 5.32
C GLY A 70 93.07 18.82 5.33
N THR A 71 92.46 18.40 6.44
CA THR A 71 91.78 17.09 6.57
C THR A 71 90.62 16.94 5.58
N ALA A 72 90.18 15.72 5.29
CA ALA A 72 89.07 15.47 4.36
C ALA A 72 87.78 16.24 4.73
N ALA A 73 87.48 16.39 6.02
CA ALA A 73 86.36 17.17 6.50
C ALA A 73 86.53 18.68 6.25
N GLN A 74 87.73 19.23 6.46
CA GLN A 74 88.03 20.64 6.20
C GLN A 74 87.96 20.98 4.71
N ARG A 75 88.54 20.12 3.86
CA ARG A 75 88.43 20.28 2.39
C ARG A 75 86.97 20.27 1.95
N ARG A 76 86.20 19.31 2.46
CA ARG A 76 84.78 19.18 2.13
C ARG A 76 83.99 20.44 2.50
N ALA A 77 84.23 21.02 3.67
CA ALA A 77 83.56 22.24 4.12
C ALA A 77 83.88 23.48 3.26
N ILE A 78 85.10 23.58 2.70
CA ILE A 78 85.52 24.69 1.84
C ILE A 78 85.02 24.48 0.40
N PHE A 79 85.20 23.27 -0.15
CA PHE A 79 84.92 23.01 -1.56
C PHE A 79 83.46 22.65 -1.87
N GLU A 80 82.68 22.02 -0.98
CA GLU A 80 81.26 21.70 -1.25
C GLU A 80 80.42 22.95 -1.59
N PRO A 81 80.56 24.07 -0.86
CA PRO A 81 79.82 25.29 -1.18
C PRO A 81 80.31 26.00 -2.46
N ILE A 82 81.62 25.94 -2.75
CA ILE A 82 82.22 26.46 -4.00
C ILE A 82 81.69 25.68 -5.20
N LEU A 83 81.60 24.36 -5.07
CA LEU A 83 81.11 23.45 -6.10
C LEU A 83 79.58 23.31 -6.13
N GLN A 84 78.85 24.00 -5.24
CA GLN A 84 77.39 23.97 -5.12
C GLN A 84 76.80 22.55 -5.02
N VAL A 85 77.54 21.60 -4.45
CA VAL A 85 77.15 20.17 -4.40
C VAL A 85 75.85 19.97 -3.59
N ASP A 86 75.60 20.82 -2.61
CA ASP A 86 74.39 20.78 -1.78
C ASP A 86 73.12 21.11 -2.58
N ASP A 87 73.19 22.01 -3.56
CA ASP A 87 72.02 22.33 -4.40
C ASP A 87 71.67 21.18 -5.33
N TYR A 88 72.68 20.49 -5.87
CA TYR A 88 72.48 19.25 -6.63
C TYR A 88 71.92 18.13 -5.75
N ARG A 89 72.41 17.98 -4.52
CA ARG A 89 71.89 16.98 -3.57
C ARG A 89 70.43 17.26 -3.24
N ARG A 90 70.07 18.52 -2.97
CA ARG A 90 68.68 18.93 -2.71
C ARG A 90 67.78 18.71 -3.92
N ALA A 91 68.25 19.02 -5.13
CA ALA A 91 67.49 18.77 -6.36
C ALA A 91 67.28 17.27 -6.60
N TYR A 92 68.31 16.45 -6.35
CA TYR A 92 68.24 14.99 -6.40
C TYR A 92 67.24 14.43 -5.38
N ASP A 93 67.32 14.86 -4.12
CA ASP A 93 66.40 14.42 -3.06
C ASP A 93 64.95 14.82 -3.37
N ALA A 94 64.74 16.02 -3.90
CA ALA A 94 63.41 16.47 -4.34
C ALA A 94 62.89 15.66 -5.53
N ALA A 95 63.74 15.33 -6.50
CA ALA A 95 63.38 14.48 -7.63
C ALA A 95 63.01 13.05 -7.16
N LEU A 96 63.79 12.48 -6.25
CA LEU A 96 63.51 11.17 -5.67
C LEU A 96 62.21 11.15 -4.86
N ALA A 97 61.93 12.23 -4.11
CA ALA A 97 60.67 12.36 -3.39
C ALA A 97 59.47 12.45 -4.35
N LEU A 98 59.62 13.17 -5.46
CA LEU A 98 58.59 13.26 -6.51
C LEU A 98 58.36 11.91 -7.20
N GLU A 99 59.42 11.16 -7.50
CA GLU A 99 59.35 9.81 -8.07
C GLU A 99 58.56 8.88 -7.15
N LYS A 100 58.94 8.79 -5.87
CA LYS A 100 58.24 7.98 -4.87
C LYS A 100 56.78 8.36 -4.71
N HIS A 101 56.47 9.66 -4.70
CA HIS A 101 55.09 10.14 -4.62
C HIS A 101 54.29 9.71 -5.85
N SER A 102 54.91 9.81 -7.04
CA SER A 102 54.29 9.43 -8.31
C SER A 102 54.03 7.92 -8.37
N GLU A 103 54.98 7.09 -7.93
CA GLU A 103 54.82 5.64 -7.82
C GLU A 103 53.68 5.26 -6.88
N THR A 104 53.64 5.87 -5.70
CA THR A 104 52.56 5.64 -4.71
C THR A 104 51.21 6.00 -5.30
N ARG A 105 51.11 7.15 -5.98
CA ARG A 105 49.88 7.61 -6.63
C ARG A 105 49.45 6.67 -7.76
N LEU A 106 50.41 6.17 -8.53
CA LEU A 106 50.17 5.24 -9.62
C LEU A 106 49.68 3.89 -9.11
N GLN A 107 50.25 3.38 -8.01
CA GLN A 107 49.76 2.17 -7.35
C GLN A 107 48.32 2.34 -6.84
N HIS A 108 48.02 3.44 -6.14
CA HIS A 108 46.67 3.73 -5.67
C HIS A 108 45.65 3.83 -6.83
N LEU A 109 46.03 4.47 -7.95
CA LEU A 109 45.19 4.54 -9.13
C LEU A 109 44.94 3.16 -9.74
N ARG A 110 45.96 2.31 -9.83
CA ARG A 110 45.81 0.92 -10.31
C ARG A 110 44.85 0.12 -9.44
N GLU A 111 44.99 0.20 -8.12
CA GLU A 111 44.08 -0.47 -7.17
C GLU A 111 42.64 0.05 -7.31
N THR A 112 42.48 1.36 -7.50
CA THR A 112 41.17 1.99 -7.71
C THR A 112 40.53 1.52 -9.01
N ILE A 113 41.29 1.47 -10.11
CA ILE A 113 40.84 0.96 -11.41
C ILE A 113 40.40 -0.50 -11.28
N ALA A 114 41.24 -1.37 -10.71
CA ALA A 114 40.92 -2.79 -10.54
C ALA A 114 39.63 -3.00 -9.73
N ARG A 115 39.43 -2.22 -8.66
CA ARG A 115 38.18 -2.26 -7.88
C ARG A 115 36.96 -1.85 -8.72
N HIS A 116 37.09 -0.81 -9.53
CA HIS A 116 36.01 -0.35 -10.40
C HIS A 116 35.70 -1.34 -11.52
N GLU A 117 36.72 -1.94 -12.13
CA GLU A 117 36.56 -2.99 -13.14
C GLU A 117 35.84 -4.22 -12.57
N GLN A 118 36.18 -4.64 -11.35
CA GLN A 118 35.48 -5.75 -10.69
C GLN A 118 34.01 -5.42 -10.40
N ALA A 119 33.72 -4.19 -9.95
CA ALA A 119 32.34 -3.73 -9.77
C ALA A 119 31.56 -3.68 -11.11
N LEU A 120 32.20 -3.21 -12.18
CA LEU A 120 31.64 -3.19 -13.53
C LEU A 120 31.38 -4.60 -14.07
N ALA A 121 32.27 -5.56 -13.83
CA ALA A 121 32.09 -6.95 -14.26
C ALA A 121 30.79 -7.55 -13.68
N SER A 122 30.51 -7.30 -12.38
CA SER A 122 29.27 -7.78 -11.75
C SER A 122 28.00 -7.12 -12.29
N ARG A 123 28.10 -5.96 -12.96
CA ARG A 123 26.94 -5.23 -13.48
C ARG A 123 26.19 -6.03 -14.52
N GLU A 124 26.89 -6.74 -15.39
CA GLU A 124 26.28 -7.55 -16.45
C GLU A 124 25.43 -8.69 -15.87
N ASP A 125 25.94 -9.35 -14.82
CA ASP A 125 25.19 -10.38 -14.08
C ASP A 125 23.92 -9.80 -13.45
N TYR A 126 24.02 -8.63 -12.82
CA TYR A 126 22.86 -7.97 -12.22
C TYR A 126 21.84 -7.51 -13.28
N THR A 127 22.29 -7.03 -14.44
CA THR A 127 21.38 -6.67 -15.53
C THR A 127 20.66 -7.89 -16.08
N THR A 128 21.35 -9.02 -16.23
CA THR A 128 20.76 -10.28 -16.70
C THR A 128 19.74 -10.80 -15.69
N LYS A 129 20.09 -10.80 -14.40
CA LYS A 129 19.15 -11.18 -13.32
C LYS A 129 17.93 -10.26 -13.26
N ALA A 130 18.13 -8.95 -13.42
CA ALA A 130 17.02 -7.98 -13.43
C ALA A 130 16.09 -8.20 -14.63
N GLN A 131 16.64 -8.50 -15.81
CA GLN A 131 15.84 -8.83 -17.00
C GLN A 131 15.07 -10.14 -16.82
N ALA A 132 15.70 -11.18 -16.25
CA ALA A 132 15.03 -12.45 -15.96
C ALA A 132 13.88 -12.25 -14.95
N LEU A 133 14.14 -11.56 -13.84
CA LEU A 133 13.11 -11.22 -12.84
C LEU A 133 11.97 -10.38 -13.43
N ALA A 134 12.27 -9.44 -14.34
CA ALA A 134 11.25 -8.64 -15.01
C ALA A 134 10.38 -9.50 -15.94
N ALA A 135 10.97 -10.49 -16.63
CA ALA A 135 10.23 -11.43 -17.47
C ALA A 135 9.34 -12.36 -16.62
N GLU A 136 9.86 -12.89 -15.51
CA GLU A 136 9.09 -13.70 -14.55
C GLU A 136 7.92 -12.90 -13.98
N LEU A 137 8.16 -11.68 -13.51
CA LEU A 137 7.09 -10.80 -13.01
C LEU A 137 6.02 -10.53 -14.08
N ALA A 138 6.42 -10.26 -15.33
CA ALA A 138 5.47 -10.05 -16.41
C ALA A 138 4.59 -11.29 -16.66
N GLN A 139 5.19 -12.49 -16.60
CA GLN A 139 4.46 -13.74 -16.72
C GLN A 139 3.49 -13.95 -15.55
N ASP A 140 3.93 -13.71 -14.32
CA ASP A 140 3.10 -13.83 -13.12
C ASP A 140 1.92 -12.86 -13.15
N TYR A 141 2.11 -11.62 -13.59
CA TYR A 141 1.02 -10.66 -13.77
C TYR A 141 0.01 -11.15 -14.80
N GLN A 142 0.47 -11.67 -15.95
CA GLN A 142 -0.44 -12.25 -16.94
C GLN A 142 -1.22 -13.46 -16.41
N GLN A 143 -0.57 -14.34 -15.65
CA GLN A 143 -1.22 -15.50 -15.03
C GLN A 143 -2.26 -15.05 -14.00
N ARG A 144 -1.93 -14.08 -13.15
CA ARG A 144 -2.85 -13.51 -12.16
C ARG A 144 -4.08 -12.91 -12.81
N ASP A 145 -3.90 -12.14 -13.88
CA ASP A 145 -5.01 -11.48 -14.57
C ASP A 145 -5.92 -12.50 -15.27
N ARG A 146 -5.35 -13.58 -15.85
CA ARG A 146 -6.13 -14.71 -16.38
C ARG A 146 -6.93 -15.41 -15.28
N LEU A 147 -6.30 -15.71 -14.15
CA LEU A 147 -6.97 -16.34 -13.01
C LEU A 147 -8.08 -15.45 -12.47
N ALA A 148 -7.87 -14.13 -12.38
CA ALA A 148 -8.90 -13.18 -11.95
C ALA A 148 -10.12 -13.19 -12.90
N GLN A 149 -9.90 -13.25 -14.22
CA GLN A 149 -10.97 -13.37 -15.21
C GLN A 149 -11.74 -14.69 -15.05
N VAL A 150 -11.05 -15.81 -14.85
CA VAL A 150 -11.66 -17.12 -14.62
C VAL A 150 -12.48 -17.12 -13.33
N CYS A 151 -11.94 -16.59 -12.23
CA CYS A 151 -12.67 -16.46 -10.97
C CYS A 151 -13.93 -15.59 -11.13
N HIS A 152 -13.86 -14.51 -11.90
CA HIS A 152 -15.01 -13.65 -12.16
C HIS A 152 -16.09 -14.40 -12.96
N ALA A 153 -15.71 -15.12 -14.01
CA ALA A 153 -16.64 -15.92 -14.82
C ALA A 153 -17.31 -17.01 -13.97
N LEU A 154 -16.54 -17.75 -13.18
CA LEU A 154 -17.07 -18.78 -12.28
C LEU A 154 -18.00 -18.20 -11.20
N ALA A 155 -17.70 -17.00 -10.69
CA ALA A 155 -18.57 -16.33 -9.72
C ALA A 155 -19.91 -15.92 -10.37
N GLN A 156 -19.90 -15.47 -11.62
CA GLN A 156 -21.13 -15.17 -12.37
C GLN A 156 -21.94 -16.44 -12.63
N GLU A 157 -21.30 -17.52 -13.08
CA GLU A 157 -21.95 -18.81 -13.32
C GLU A 157 -22.58 -19.36 -12.03
N ARG A 158 -21.84 -19.30 -10.92
CA ARG A 158 -22.35 -19.70 -9.61
C ARG A 158 -23.58 -18.87 -9.20
N ALA A 159 -23.54 -17.56 -9.39
CA ALA A 159 -24.69 -16.69 -9.05
C ALA A 159 -25.93 -17.01 -9.92
N GLN A 160 -25.73 -17.36 -11.20
CA GLN A 160 -26.81 -17.81 -12.08
C GLN A 160 -27.42 -19.13 -11.58
N LEU A 161 -26.59 -20.11 -11.25
CA LEU A 161 -27.04 -21.40 -10.71
C LEU A 161 -27.77 -21.23 -9.37
N GLU A 162 -27.28 -20.38 -8.47
CA GLU A 162 -27.97 -20.08 -7.20
C GLU A 162 -29.35 -19.45 -7.44
N ALA A 163 -29.48 -18.57 -8.44
CA ALA A 163 -30.76 -17.98 -8.82
C ALA A 163 -31.72 -19.03 -9.43
N GLU A 164 -31.22 -19.94 -10.26
CA GLU A 164 -32.00 -21.04 -10.83
C GLU A 164 -32.51 -22.00 -9.73
N VAL A 165 -31.66 -22.35 -8.76
CA VAL A 165 -32.06 -23.17 -7.61
C VAL A 165 -33.16 -22.49 -6.81
N ALA A 166 -33.01 -21.20 -6.50
CA ALA A 166 -34.05 -20.44 -5.78
C ALA A 166 -35.38 -20.39 -6.56
N ALA A 167 -35.31 -20.27 -7.89
CA ALA A 167 -36.50 -20.31 -8.75
C ALA A 167 -37.18 -21.68 -8.72
N LEU A 168 -36.41 -22.77 -8.75
CA LEU A 168 -36.92 -24.13 -8.65
C LEU A 168 -37.58 -24.41 -7.29
N GLU A 169 -36.96 -23.97 -6.19
CA GLU A 169 -37.54 -24.10 -4.85
C GLU A 169 -38.88 -23.35 -4.74
N HIS A 170 -38.94 -22.13 -5.28
CA HIS A 170 -40.17 -21.35 -5.32
C HIS A 170 -41.26 -22.06 -6.15
N LEU A 171 -40.91 -22.59 -7.32
CA LEU A 171 -41.84 -23.32 -8.18
C LEU A 171 -42.34 -24.61 -7.50
N ALA A 172 -41.46 -25.34 -6.80
CA ALA A 172 -41.82 -26.53 -6.04
C ALA A 172 -42.80 -26.20 -4.90
N GLN A 173 -42.57 -25.11 -4.17
CA GLN A 173 -43.51 -24.64 -3.15
C GLN A 173 -44.86 -24.25 -3.74
N GLN A 174 -44.89 -23.59 -4.89
CA GLN A 174 -46.12 -23.25 -5.60
C GLN A 174 -46.87 -24.51 -6.04
N GLN A 175 -46.17 -25.49 -6.60
CA GLN A 175 -46.75 -26.77 -6.99
C GLN A 175 -47.39 -27.48 -5.79
N GLN A 176 -46.69 -27.54 -4.66
CA GLN A 176 -47.22 -28.18 -3.44
C GLN A 176 -48.47 -27.46 -2.92
N ARG A 177 -48.50 -26.13 -2.93
CA ARG A 177 -49.68 -25.34 -2.56
C ARG A 177 -50.87 -25.62 -3.48
N LEU A 178 -50.64 -25.62 -4.79
CA LEU A 178 -51.68 -25.90 -5.79
C LEU A 178 -52.20 -27.33 -5.66
N GLN A 179 -51.32 -28.29 -5.40
CA GLN A 179 -51.71 -29.68 -5.19
C GLN A 179 -52.59 -29.84 -3.94
N HIS A 180 -52.22 -29.19 -2.83
CA HIS A 180 -53.06 -29.20 -1.63
C HIS A 180 -54.42 -28.51 -1.85
N GLN A 181 -54.45 -27.40 -2.59
CA GLN A 181 -55.69 -26.74 -2.98
C GLN A 181 -56.57 -27.64 -3.84
N LEU A 182 -55.98 -28.37 -4.79
CA LEU A 182 -56.70 -29.32 -5.63
C LEU A 182 -57.32 -30.43 -4.78
N GLU A 183 -56.55 -31.05 -3.90
CA GLU A 183 -57.03 -32.10 -2.99
C GLU A 183 -58.19 -31.61 -2.10
N GLN A 184 -58.07 -30.40 -1.56
CA GLN A 184 -59.14 -29.78 -0.77
C GLN A 184 -60.41 -29.57 -1.60
N GLN A 185 -60.28 -29.06 -2.84
CA GLN A 185 -61.42 -28.84 -3.72
C GLN A 185 -62.07 -30.16 -4.15
N GLU A 186 -61.29 -31.20 -4.39
CA GLU A 186 -61.82 -32.54 -4.69
C GLU A 186 -62.62 -33.11 -3.51
N GLN A 187 -62.13 -32.97 -2.29
CA GLN A 187 -62.86 -33.36 -1.08
C GLN A 187 -64.18 -32.58 -0.94
N LEU A 188 -64.13 -31.25 -1.07
CA LEU A 188 -65.32 -30.40 -1.02
C LEU A 188 -66.35 -30.78 -2.09
N CYS A 189 -65.91 -31.10 -3.31
CA CYS A 189 -66.77 -31.58 -4.38
C CYS A 189 -67.43 -32.91 -4.02
N ARG A 190 -66.68 -33.88 -3.46
CA ARG A 190 -67.22 -35.17 -3.02
C ARG A 190 -68.26 -34.99 -1.92
N ASP A 191 -67.96 -34.18 -0.91
CA ASP A 191 -68.87 -33.91 0.21
C ASP A 191 -70.16 -33.23 -0.27
N ARG A 192 -70.05 -32.22 -1.14
CA ARG A 192 -71.21 -31.57 -1.75
C ARG A 192 -72.05 -32.54 -2.56
N HIS A 193 -71.42 -33.46 -3.30
CA HIS A 193 -72.14 -34.48 -4.05
C HIS A 193 -72.93 -35.42 -3.14
N GLN A 194 -72.33 -35.85 -2.02
CA GLN A 194 -72.99 -36.69 -1.03
C GLN A 194 -74.15 -35.95 -0.35
N GLN A 195 -73.94 -34.68 0.02
CA GLN A 195 -74.99 -33.83 0.61
C GLN A 195 -76.16 -33.61 -0.36
N LEU A 196 -75.87 -33.38 -1.64
CA LEU A 196 -76.90 -33.26 -2.68
C LEU A 196 -77.72 -34.55 -2.80
N ALA A 197 -77.05 -35.70 -2.88
CA ALA A 197 -77.73 -37.00 -2.96
C ALA A 197 -78.59 -37.28 -1.72
N ALA A 198 -78.10 -36.97 -0.52
CA ALA A 198 -78.85 -37.10 0.72
C ALA A 198 -80.07 -36.15 0.75
N ALA A 199 -79.90 -34.90 0.33
CA ALA A 199 -80.99 -33.92 0.24
C ALA A 199 -82.08 -34.38 -0.76
N GLN A 200 -81.68 -34.91 -1.91
CA GLN A 200 -82.60 -35.47 -2.91
C GLN A 200 -83.39 -36.67 -2.37
N LEU A 201 -82.73 -37.59 -1.65
CA LEU A 201 -83.40 -38.73 -1.01
C LEU A 201 -84.41 -38.27 0.07
N SER A 202 -84.01 -37.31 0.91
CA SER A 202 -84.91 -36.71 1.90
C SER A 202 -86.10 -36.02 1.25
N GLN A 203 -85.86 -35.26 0.17
CA GLN A 203 -86.93 -34.62 -0.59
C GLN A 203 -87.90 -35.65 -1.18
N ALA A 204 -87.40 -36.73 -1.80
CA ALA A 204 -88.24 -37.79 -2.33
C ALA A 204 -89.10 -38.46 -1.24
N ARG A 205 -88.52 -38.73 -0.06
CA ARG A 205 -89.26 -39.28 1.09
C ARG A 205 -90.34 -38.33 1.60
N CYS A 206 -90.04 -37.03 1.67
CA CYS A 206 -91.02 -36.01 2.05
C CYS A 206 -92.17 -35.95 1.06
N GLN A 207 -91.89 -36.00 -0.25
CA GLN A 207 -92.90 -36.00 -1.31
C GLN A 207 -93.78 -37.26 -1.25
N ASP A 208 -93.19 -38.44 -1.07
CA ASP A 208 -93.92 -39.71 -0.96
C ASP A 208 -94.82 -39.74 0.30
N SER A 209 -94.33 -39.18 1.40
CA SER A 209 -95.08 -39.10 2.66
C SER A 209 -96.10 -37.95 2.71
N GLN A 210 -96.08 -37.04 1.74
CA GLN A 210 -96.88 -35.80 1.77
C GLN A 210 -98.38 -36.09 1.77
N ALA A 211 -98.85 -36.93 0.87
CA ALA A 211 -100.27 -37.30 0.79
C ALA A 211 -100.77 -38.00 2.07
N THR A 212 -99.93 -38.85 2.66
CA THR A 212 -100.25 -39.55 3.92
C THR A 212 -100.31 -38.58 5.09
N TYR A 213 -99.38 -37.63 5.15
CA TYR A 213 -99.35 -36.59 6.18
C TYR A 213 -100.55 -35.64 6.06
N ASP A 214 -100.92 -35.23 4.84
CA ASP A 214 -102.10 -34.39 4.60
C ASP A 214 -103.39 -35.10 5.04
N ARG A 215 -103.52 -36.39 4.75
CA ARG A 215 -104.65 -37.21 5.23
C ARG A 215 -104.66 -37.37 6.74
N TYR A 216 -103.51 -37.59 7.37
CA TYR A 216 -103.39 -37.60 8.83
C TYR A 216 -103.83 -36.25 9.43
N ARG A 217 -103.43 -35.14 8.81
CA ARG A 217 -103.80 -33.79 9.24
C ARG A 217 -105.30 -33.55 9.14
N GLU A 218 -105.95 -33.99 8.07
CA GLU A 218 -107.40 -33.95 7.91
C GLU A 218 -108.12 -34.79 8.98
N LEU A 219 -107.67 -36.03 9.20
CA LEU A 219 -108.23 -36.90 10.25
C LEU A 219 -108.05 -36.31 11.65
N GLN A 220 -106.90 -35.68 11.92
CA GLN A 220 -106.65 -35.00 13.20
C GLN A 220 -107.59 -33.80 13.39
N GLN A 221 -107.86 -33.03 12.33
CA GLN A 221 -108.84 -31.94 12.38
C GLN A 221 -110.26 -32.46 12.61
N ALA A 222 -110.64 -33.55 11.92
CA ALA A 222 -111.93 -34.20 12.11
C ALA A 222 -112.08 -34.71 13.55
N LEU A 223 -111.05 -35.36 14.11
CA LEU A 223 -111.04 -35.83 15.50
C LEU A 223 -111.21 -34.68 16.49
N ARG A 224 -110.49 -33.56 16.32
CA ARG A 224 -110.67 -32.36 17.16
C ARG A 224 -112.09 -31.79 17.07
N SER A 225 -112.72 -31.83 15.89
CA SER A 225 -114.11 -31.40 15.73
C SER A 225 -115.08 -32.33 16.47
N LEU A 226 -114.85 -33.64 16.42
CA LEU A 226 -115.66 -34.64 17.11
C LEU A 226 -115.50 -34.54 18.63
N GLU A 227 -114.28 -34.34 19.13
CA GLU A 227 -114.01 -34.09 20.56
C GLU A 227 -114.72 -32.83 21.05
N ARG A 228 -114.78 -31.78 20.21
CA ARG A 228 -115.52 -30.56 20.52
C ARG A 228 -117.03 -30.83 20.59
N GLN A 229 -117.57 -31.59 19.64
CA GLN A 229 -118.98 -32.02 19.65
C GLN A 229 -119.31 -32.88 20.88
N LEU A 230 -118.43 -33.81 21.28
CA LEU A 230 -118.60 -34.62 22.48
C LEU A 230 -118.58 -33.77 23.76
N LYS A 231 -117.69 -32.78 23.84
CA LYS A 231 -117.71 -31.81 24.95
C LYS A 231 -119.01 -31.01 24.97
N GLU A 232 -119.48 -30.55 23.82
CA GLU A 232 -120.76 -29.84 23.69
C GLU A 232 -121.94 -30.73 24.12
N GLN A 233 -121.97 -31.99 23.68
CA GLN A 233 -122.98 -32.97 24.13
C GLN A 233 -122.90 -33.19 25.65
N GLY A 234 -121.72 -33.41 26.22
CA GLY A 234 -121.56 -33.55 27.66
C GLY A 234 -122.03 -32.31 28.45
N THR A 235 -121.79 -31.10 27.94
CA THR A 235 -122.34 -29.87 28.55
C THR A 235 -123.86 -29.80 28.43
N LEU A 236 -124.43 -30.23 27.30
CA LEU A 236 -125.88 -30.28 27.11
C LEU A 236 -126.53 -31.34 28.02
N GLU A 237 -125.93 -32.50 28.17
CA GLU A 237 -126.37 -33.55 29.10
C GLU A 237 -126.31 -33.08 30.55
N GLN A 238 -125.25 -32.36 30.96
CA GLN A 238 -125.19 -31.70 32.26
C GLN A 238 -126.30 -30.67 32.44
N GLN A 239 -126.58 -29.85 31.42
CA GLN A 239 -127.69 -28.87 31.46
C GLN A 239 -129.06 -29.55 31.52
N ILE A 240 -129.25 -30.68 30.85
CA ILE A 240 -130.48 -31.50 30.93
C ILE A 240 -130.60 -32.10 32.33
N ALA A 241 -129.56 -32.71 32.87
CA ALA A 241 -129.56 -33.25 34.23
C ALA A 241 -129.79 -32.17 35.29
N GLU A 242 -129.24 -30.97 35.12
CA GLU A 242 -129.55 -29.81 35.96
C GLU A 242 -131.01 -29.36 35.83
N CYS A 243 -131.57 -29.36 34.61
CA CYS A 243 -132.98 -29.08 34.38
C CYS A 243 -133.90 -30.14 35.00
N GLU A 244 -133.56 -31.43 34.88
CA GLU A 244 -134.28 -32.54 35.49
C GLU A 244 -134.19 -32.49 37.02
N GLN A 245 -133.02 -32.17 37.60
CA GLN A 245 -132.89 -31.92 39.04
C GLN A 245 -133.70 -30.69 39.48
N ARG A 246 -133.77 -29.62 38.66
CA ARG A 246 -134.66 -28.47 38.92
C ARG A 246 -136.14 -28.88 38.86
N GLN A 247 -136.53 -29.74 37.94
CA GLN A 247 -137.89 -30.29 37.84
C GLN A 247 -138.24 -31.25 38.99
N GLN A 248 -137.31 -32.10 39.43
CA GLN A 248 -137.50 -32.97 40.59
C GLN A 248 -137.52 -32.18 41.91
N ARG A 249 -136.75 -31.09 42.03
CA ARG A 249 -136.84 -30.12 43.15
C ARG A 249 -138.14 -29.31 43.13
N ALA A 250 -138.73 -29.09 41.95
CA ALA A 250 -140.07 -28.50 41.82
C ALA A 250 -141.16 -29.51 42.20
N ALA A 251 -141.03 -30.78 41.79
CA ALA A 251 -141.98 -31.86 42.10
C ALA A 251 -141.96 -32.27 43.60
N THR A 252 -140.81 -32.20 44.26
CA THR A 252 -140.69 -32.42 45.72
C THR A 252 -141.14 -31.22 46.57
N LYS A 253 -141.38 -30.04 45.98
CA LYS A 253 -142.01 -28.89 46.64
C LYS A 253 -143.53 -28.79 46.42
N THR A 254 -144.12 -29.69 45.63
CA THR A 254 -145.58 -29.80 45.42
C THR A 254 -146.14 -31.15 45.87
N GLY A 255 -145.46 -31.82 46.81
CA GLY A 255 -145.88 -33.07 47.43
C GLY A 255 -146.16 -32.91 48.93
N THR A 256 -147.41 -32.57 49.24
CA THR A 256 -148.15 -32.73 50.52
C THR A 256 -147.71 -31.93 51.76
N PRO A 257 -148.64 -31.58 52.68
CA PRO A 257 -150.11 -31.58 52.63
C PRO A 257 -150.76 -30.19 52.69
#